data_AF-A0A1D2QRV4-F1
#
_entry.id   AF-A0A1D2QRV4-F1
#
_cell.length_a   1.000
_cell.length_b   1.000
_cell.length_c   1.000
_cell.angle_alpha   90.00
_cell.angle_beta   90.00
_cell.angle_gamma   90.00
#
_symmetry.space_group_name_H-M   'P 1'
#
loop_
_entity.id
_entity.type
_entity.pdbx_description
1 polymer ?
#
loop_
_entity_poly.entity_id
_entity_poly.type
_entity_poly.pdbx_seq_one_letter_code
_entity_poly.pdbx_strand_id
1 'polypeptide(L)'
;MAEQERQEQEVIHQLAARDREVRNHERAHAAVGGQYASSPRYEFQRGPNGVNYAIGGEVSMSTSPVSGDPQSTIEKAQIIKRAALAPAKPSAQDRKVAAEARGDESSERK
;
A
#
# COMPACT_ATOMS: atom_id res chain seq x y z
N MET A 1 -15.41 -28.03 23.64
CA MET A 1 -14.14 -28.28 22.93
C MET A 1 -14.32 -28.20 21.41
N ALA A 2 -15.13 -29.06 20.78
CA ALA A 2 -15.34 -29.02 19.31
C ALA A 2 -15.88 -27.68 18.75
N GLU A 3 -16.64 -26.91 19.53
CA GLU A 3 -17.10 -25.58 19.12
C GLU A 3 -15.98 -24.53 19.16
N GLN A 4 -15.08 -24.60 20.15
CA GLN A 4 -13.94 -23.69 20.26
C GLN A 4 -12.95 -23.93 19.13
N GLU A 5 -12.65 -25.19 18.80
CA GLU A 5 -11.74 -25.54 17.71
C GLU A 5 -12.28 -25.03 16.36
N ARG A 6 -13.60 -25.12 16.13
CA ARG A 6 -14.22 -24.55 14.91
C ARG A 6 -14.08 -23.03 14.85
N GLN A 7 -14.34 -22.34 15.96
CA GLN A 7 -14.18 -20.89 16.03
C GLN A 7 -12.72 -20.46 15.78
N GLU A 8 -11.75 -21.16 16.35
CA GLU A 8 -10.33 -20.89 16.12
C GLU A 8 -9.95 -21.08 14.65
N GLN A 9 -10.46 -22.14 14.00
CA GLN A 9 -10.24 -22.37 12.57
C GLN A 9 -10.84 -21.27 11.70
N GLU A 10 -12.04 -20.79 12.03
CA GLU A 10 -12.66 -19.66 11.33
C GLU A 10 -11.84 -18.38 11.45
N VAL A 11 -11.33 -18.07 12.65
CA VAL A 11 -10.44 -16.92 12.87
C VAL A 11 -9.16 -17.07 12.05
N ILE A 12 -8.51 -18.24 12.07
CA ILE A 12 -7.31 -18.50 11.28
C ILE A 12 -7.57 -18.30 9.79
N HIS A 13 -8.70 -18.80 9.28
CA HIS A 13 -9.05 -18.64 7.87
C HIS A 13 -9.25 -17.17 7.48
N GLN A 14 -9.94 -16.39 8.32
CA GLN A 14 -10.13 -14.96 8.10
C GLN A 14 -8.81 -14.19 8.12
N LEU A 15 -7.93 -14.48 9.08
CA LEU A 15 -6.61 -13.85 9.17
C LEU A 15 -5.71 -14.21 7.98
N ALA A 16 -5.72 -15.47 7.54
CA ALA A 16 -4.97 -15.92 6.38
C ALA A 16 -5.45 -15.25 5.08
N ALA A 17 -6.77 -15.12 4.91
CA ALA A 17 -7.35 -14.41 3.78
C ALA A 17 -6.92 -12.93 3.79
N ARG A 18 -7.00 -12.28 4.95
CA ARG A 18 -6.60 -10.88 5.12
C ARG A 18 -5.11 -10.65 4.85
N ASP A 19 -4.25 -11.53 5.37
CA ASP A 19 -2.79 -11.48 5.12
C ASP A 19 -2.47 -11.50 3.62
N ARG A 20 -3.12 -12.39 2.87
CA ARG A 20 -2.92 -12.47 1.43
C ARG A 20 -3.37 -11.20 0.72
N GLU A 21 -4.50 -10.63 1.10
CA GLU A 21 -5.01 -9.37 0.55
C GLU A 21 -4.03 -8.22 0.81
N VAL A 22 -3.61 -8.05 2.06
CA VAL A 22 -2.70 -6.97 2.48
C VAL A 22 -1.37 -7.09 1.75
N ARG A 23 -0.77 -8.29 1.71
CA ARG A 23 0.51 -8.48 1.00
C ARG A 23 0.39 -8.19 -0.49
N ASN A 24 -0.71 -8.59 -1.12
CA ASN A 24 -0.94 -8.31 -2.53
C ASN A 24 -1.18 -6.81 -2.78
N HIS A 25 -1.89 -6.14 -1.88
CA HIS A 25 -2.10 -4.69 -1.90
C HIS A 25 -0.77 -3.94 -1.85
N GLU A 26 0.03 -4.19 -0.82
CA GLU A 26 1.32 -3.49 -0.68
C GLU A 26 2.31 -3.85 -1.79
N ARG A 27 2.30 -5.11 -2.26
CA ARG A 27 3.14 -5.51 -3.38
C ARG A 27 2.77 -4.76 -4.66
N ALA A 28 1.48 -4.50 -4.90
CA ALA A 28 1.03 -3.74 -6.07
C ALA A 28 1.54 -2.30 -6.02
N HIS A 29 1.48 -1.65 -4.86
CA HIS A 29 2.07 -0.32 -4.66
C HIS A 29 3.57 -0.31 -4.95
N ALA A 30 4.33 -1.20 -4.31
CA ALA A 30 5.78 -1.23 -4.46
C ALA A 30 6.23 -1.58 -5.89
N ALA A 31 5.54 -2.51 -6.55
CA ALA A 31 5.86 -2.94 -7.91
C ALA A 31 5.73 -1.79 -8.94
N VAL A 32 4.72 -0.94 -8.78
CA VAL A 32 4.51 0.19 -9.69
C VAL A 32 5.33 1.42 -9.27
N GLY A 33 5.50 1.64 -7.97
CA GLY A 33 6.27 2.78 -7.46
C GLY A 33 7.78 2.66 -7.67
N GLY A 34 8.30 1.44 -7.78
CA GLY A 34 9.72 1.18 -8.06
C GLY A 34 10.62 1.92 -7.08
N GLN A 35 11.57 2.71 -7.60
CA GLN A 35 12.49 3.50 -6.78
C GLN A 35 11.84 4.64 -5.97
N TYR A 36 10.61 5.04 -6.29
CA TYR A 36 9.89 6.11 -5.59
C TYR A 36 8.96 5.59 -4.49
N ALA A 37 8.82 4.27 -4.37
CA ALA A 37 8.14 3.59 -3.28
C ALA A 37 9.13 2.98 -2.30
N SER A 38 8.85 3.13 -1.01
CA SER A 38 9.57 2.43 0.05
C SER A 38 9.21 0.94 0.07
N SER A 39 10.02 0.16 0.78
CA SER A 39 9.68 -1.24 1.09
C SER A 39 8.32 -1.33 1.81
N PRO A 40 7.47 -2.32 1.46
CA PRO A 40 6.23 -2.58 2.18
C PRO A 40 6.44 -2.71 3.68
N ARG A 41 5.63 -2.00 4.45
CA ARG A 41 5.51 -2.19 5.89
C ARG A 41 4.22 -2.92 6.18
N TYR A 42 4.28 -3.87 7.10
CA TYR A 42 3.13 -4.68 7.49
C TYR A 42 2.85 -4.54 8.97
N GLU A 43 1.57 -4.50 9.30
CA GLU A 43 1.05 -4.61 10.65
C GLU A 43 0.51 -6.02 10.86
N PHE A 44 0.98 -6.68 11.92
CA PHE A 44 0.70 -8.09 12.15
C PHE A 44 -0.23 -8.30 13.36
N GLN A 45 -1.11 -9.28 13.24
CA GLN A 45 -1.90 -9.81 14.33
C GLN A 45 -1.56 -11.28 14.56
N ARG A 46 -1.37 -11.65 15.82
CA ARG A 46 -1.12 -13.04 16.22
C ARG A 46 -2.45 -13.80 16.28
N GLY A 47 -2.57 -14.87 15.50
CA GLY A 47 -3.72 -15.76 15.53
C GLY A 47 -3.70 -16.76 16.70
N PRO A 48 -4.80 -17.49 16.93
CA PRO A 48 -4.91 -18.48 18.01
C PRO A 48 -3.95 -19.66 17.82
N ASN A 49 -3.49 -19.93 16.58
CA ASN A 49 -2.43 -20.89 16.29
C ASN A 49 -1.00 -20.36 16.56
N GLY A 50 -0.86 -19.15 17.08
CA GLY A 50 0.42 -18.53 17.39
C GLY A 50 1.17 -17.93 16.19
N VAL A 51 0.60 -17.98 14.98
CA VAL A 51 1.17 -17.43 13.74
C VAL A 51 0.80 -15.95 13.59
N ASN A 52 1.69 -15.14 13.03
CA ASN A 52 1.47 -13.73 12.73
C ASN A 52 0.93 -13.54 11.30
N TYR A 53 -0.18 -12.82 11.17
CA TYR A 53 -0.86 -12.52 9.91
C TYR A 53 -0.88 -11.01 9.66
N ALA A 54 -0.59 -10.56 8.45
CA ALA A 54 -0.65 -9.15 8.07
C ALA A 54 -2.10 -8.68 7.98
N ILE A 55 -2.54 -7.84 8.91
CA ILE A 55 -3.92 -7.30 8.92
C ILE A 55 -4.01 -5.91 8.32
N GLY A 56 -2.87 -5.22 8.23
CA GLY A 56 -2.68 -3.92 7.62
C GLY A 56 -1.29 -3.80 7.00
N GLY A 57 -1.12 -2.82 6.13
CA GLY A 57 0.16 -2.52 5.51
C GLY A 57 0.14 -1.13 4.91
N GLU A 58 1.33 -0.61 4.63
CA GLU A 58 1.50 0.64 3.90
C GLU A 58 2.81 0.62 3.10
N VAL A 59 2.79 1.29 1.95
CA VAL A 59 3.97 1.64 1.17
C VAL A 59 4.06 3.16 1.12
N SER A 60 5.08 3.71 1.80
CA SER A 60 5.34 5.15 1.72
C SER A 60 5.84 5.52 0.33
N MET A 61 5.35 6.62 -0.22
CA MET A 61 5.79 7.17 -1.51
C MET A 61 6.47 8.52 -1.29
N SER A 62 7.59 8.74 -1.98
CA SER A 62 8.31 10.01 -1.88
C SER A 62 7.60 11.07 -2.72
N THR A 63 6.68 11.86 -2.16
CA THR A 63 5.96 12.92 -2.89
C THR A 63 6.76 14.22 -3.06
N SER A 64 7.94 14.34 -2.46
CA SER A 64 8.72 15.58 -2.54
C SER A 64 9.14 15.90 -3.98
N PRO A 65 9.01 17.16 -4.45
CA PRO A 65 9.46 17.57 -5.77
C PRO A 65 10.98 17.44 -5.93
N VAL A 66 11.43 17.32 -7.18
CA VAL A 66 12.85 17.32 -7.53
C VAL A 66 13.30 18.77 -7.72
N SER A 67 14.06 19.29 -6.75
CA SER A 67 14.51 20.69 -6.77
C SER A 67 15.27 21.03 -8.05
N GLY A 68 14.83 22.09 -8.74
CA GLY A 68 15.48 22.60 -9.94
C GLY A 68 15.19 21.81 -11.22
N ASP A 69 14.35 20.77 -11.16
CA ASP A 69 13.96 19.99 -12.33
C ASP A 69 12.44 19.72 -12.36
N PRO A 70 11.67 20.61 -13.03
CA PRO A 70 10.23 20.45 -13.21
C PRO A 70 9.86 19.20 -14.01
N GLN A 71 10.67 18.80 -15.00
CA GLN A 71 10.39 17.61 -15.82
C GLN A 71 10.52 16.34 -14.97
N SER A 72 11.61 16.21 -14.22
CA SER A 72 11.80 15.10 -13.28
C SER A 72 10.71 15.05 -12.21
N THR A 73 10.22 16.21 -11.76
CA THR A 73 9.10 16.27 -10.81
C THR A 73 7.80 15.75 -11.42
N ILE A 74 7.49 16.12 -12.66
CA ILE A 74 6.32 15.63 -13.40
C ILE A 74 6.39 14.11 -13.59
N GLU A 75 7.53 13.59 -14.06
CA GLU A 75 7.72 12.15 -14.28
C GLU A 75 7.57 11.35 -12.98
N LYS A 76 8.22 11.83 -11.91
CA LYS A 76 8.12 11.25 -10.57
C LYS A 76 6.67 11.26 -10.07
N ALA A 77 5.97 12.39 -10.18
CA ALA A 77 4.58 12.53 -9.77
C ALA A 77 3.64 11.57 -10.54
N GLN A 78 3.88 11.35 -11.83
CA GLN A 78 3.13 10.37 -12.61
C GLN A 78 3.31 8.95 -12.10
N ILE A 79 4.54 8.57 -11.78
CA ILE A 79 4.84 7.23 -11.25
C ILE A 79 4.17 7.04 -9.88
N ILE A 80 4.26 8.02 -8.98
CA ILE A 80 3.63 7.98 -7.67
C ILE A 80 2.12 7.88 -7.78
N LYS A 81 1.50 8.69 -8.64
CA LYS A 81 0.05 8.62 -8.89
C LYS A 81 -0.37 7.24 -9.38
N ARG A 82 0.38 6.64 -10.30
CA ARG A 82 0.09 5.28 -10.80
C ARG A 82 0.27 4.24 -9.71
N ALA A 83 1.32 4.35 -8.90
CA ALA A 83 1.59 3.43 -7.81
C ALA A 83 0.51 3.49 -6.73
N ALA A 84 0.09 4.68 -6.35
CA ALA A 84 -0.97 4.89 -5.36
C ALA A 84 -2.32 4.33 -5.84
N LEU A 85 -2.57 4.28 -7.15
CA LEU A 85 -3.79 3.72 -7.73
C LEU A 85 -3.62 2.27 -8.23
N ALA A 86 -2.48 1.63 -7.98
CA ALA A 86 -2.16 0.30 -8.51
C ALA A 86 -3.00 -0.84 -7.92
N PRO A 87 -3.29 -0.90 -6.60
CA PRO A 87 -4.12 -1.96 -6.06
C PRO A 87 -5.56 -1.88 -6.57
N ALA A 88 -6.24 -3.02 -6.65
CA ALA A 88 -7.64 -3.07 -7.09
C ALA A 88 -8.61 -2.29 -6.19
N LYS A 89 -8.25 -2.10 -4.91
CA LYS A 89 -9.03 -1.36 -3.92
C LYS A 89 -8.12 -0.37 -3.18
N PRO A 90 -7.73 0.76 -3.81
CA PRO A 90 -6.88 1.73 -3.15
C PRO A 90 -7.57 2.28 -1.90
N SER A 91 -6.80 2.43 -0.83
CA SER A 91 -7.24 2.98 0.45
C SER A 91 -7.56 4.49 0.32
N ALA A 92 -8.17 5.06 1.36
CA ALA A 92 -8.38 6.51 1.40
C ALA A 92 -7.05 7.29 1.40
N GLN A 93 -6.00 6.73 2.01
CA GLN A 93 -4.67 7.33 2.04
C GLN A 93 -4.03 7.29 0.65
N ASP A 94 -4.14 6.17 -0.06
CA ASP A 94 -3.55 6.02 -1.39
C ASP A 94 -4.17 7.03 -2.38
N ARG A 95 -5.50 7.22 -2.30
CA ARG A 95 -6.17 8.23 -3.11
C ARG A 95 -5.72 9.65 -2.79
N LYS A 96 -5.37 9.96 -1.55
CA LYS A 96 -4.80 11.26 -1.17
C LYS A 96 -3.41 11.44 -1.80
N VAL A 97 -2.53 10.45 -1.70
CA VAL A 97 -1.20 10.48 -2.33
C VAL A 97 -1.31 10.67 -3.85
N ALA A 98 -2.26 9.99 -4.49
CA ALA A 98 -2.52 10.18 -5.92
C ALA A 98 -3.00 11.58 -6.28
N ALA A 99 -3.79 12.21 -5.40
CA ALA A 99 -4.27 13.58 -5.58
C ALA A 99 -3.16 14.62 -5.36
N GLU A 100 -2.30 14.41 -4.36
CA GLU A 100 -1.11 15.23 -4.09
C GLU A 100 -0.16 15.22 -5.29
N ALA A 101 0.20 14.03 -5.78
CA ALA A 101 1.06 13.89 -6.96
C ALA A 101 0.45 14.57 -8.21
N ARG A 102 -0.87 14.54 -8.36
CA ARG A 102 -1.54 15.29 -9.44
C ARG A 102 -1.41 16.81 -9.26
N GLY A 103 -1.44 17.30 -8.03
CA GLY A 103 -1.21 18.70 -7.69
C GLY A 103 0.19 19.16 -8.10
N ASP A 104 1.20 18.37 -7.72
CA ASP A 104 2.60 18.65 -8.07
C ASP A 104 2.81 18.68 -9.59
N GLU A 105 2.29 17.68 -10.31
CA GLU A 105 2.32 17.64 -11.78
C GLU A 105 1.70 18.92 -12.40
N SER A 106 0.59 19.40 -11.83
CA SER A 106 -0.13 20.56 -12.37
C SER A 106 0.57 21.88 -12.06
N SER A 107 1.31 21.95 -10.95
CA SER A 107 2.08 23.13 -10.55
C SER A 107 3.30 23.33 -11.45
N GLU A 108 4.02 22.25 -11.77
CA GLU A 108 5.25 22.30 -12.56
C GLU A 108 5.01 22.48 -14.07
N ARG A 109 3.76 22.35 -14.53
CA ARG A 109 3.34 22.58 -15.92
C ARG A 109 2.93 24.02 -16.23
N LYS A 110 2.82 24.86 -15.20
CA LYS A 110 2.46 26.28 -15.33
C LYS A 110 3.69 27.15 -15.56
#